data_AF-A0A951IXP5-F1
#
_entry.id   AF-A0A951IXP5-F1
#
_cell.length_a   1.000
_cell.length_b   1.000
_cell.length_c   1.000
_cell.angle_alpha   90.00
_cell.angle_beta   90.00
_cell.angle_gamma   90.00
#
_symmetry.space_group_name_H-M   'P 1'
#
loop_
_entity.id
_entity.type
_entity.pdbx_description
1 polymer ?
#
loop_
_entity_poly.entity_id
_entity_poly.type
_entity_poly.pdbx_seq_one_letter_code
_entity_poly.pdbx_strand_id
1 'polypeptide(L)'
;MKKIYILFVSLLVLSSCMGTDDMEMVNAEFPLGIWKQSSWKGETFDLEKTVKLSENSFGYIFKADGSLIQRSNAGWCGTPPVVTADYSGKWTLAGDILSIESEFWGGTQLLTWKILRVSNGKASIKFIDSEFIYNE
;
A
#
# COMPACT_ATOMS: atom_id res chain seq x y z
N MET A 1 -51.12 -24.61 25.23
CA MET A 1 -50.14 -23.50 25.15
C MET A 1 -48.95 -23.80 26.06
N LYS A 2 -47.79 -24.15 25.50
CA LYS A 2 -46.47 -23.65 25.92
C LYS A 2 -45.46 -24.17 24.88
N LYS A 3 -44.81 -23.23 24.18
CA LYS A 3 -43.95 -23.49 23.04
C LYS A 3 -42.65 -24.12 23.55
N ILE A 4 -42.23 -25.23 22.93
CA ILE A 4 -40.90 -25.81 23.08
C ILE A 4 -39.91 -24.80 22.49
N TYR A 5 -39.08 -24.22 23.34
CA TYR A 5 -38.01 -23.33 22.92
C TYR A 5 -36.83 -24.18 22.46
N ILE A 6 -36.57 -24.11 21.16
CA ILE A 6 -35.48 -24.78 20.45
C ILE A 6 -34.16 -24.28 21.03
N LEU A 7 -33.48 -25.13 21.79
CA LEU A 7 -32.11 -24.95 22.24
C LEU A 7 -31.18 -25.58 21.20
N PHE A 8 -30.92 -24.88 20.08
CA PHE A 8 -29.95 -25.35 19.09
C PHE A 8 -29.43 -24.24 18.17
N VAL A 9 -28.82 -23.18 18.72
CA VAL A 9 -27.97 -22.26 17.94
C VAL A 9 -26.86 -21.73 18.85
N SER A 10 -25.92 -22.59 19.24
CA SER A 10 -24.66 -22.16 19.86
C SER A 10 -23.55 -23.11 19.44
N LEU A 11 -23.28 -23.11 18.14
CA LEU A 11 -22.07 -23.63 17.54
C LEU A 11 -22.13 -23.11 16.10
N LEU A 12 -21.02 -22.56 15.57
CA LEU A 12 -20.86 -21.95 14.24
C LEU A 12 -20.89 -20.41 14.18
N VAL A 13 -20.03 -19.69 14.91
CA VAL A 13 -19.35 -18.51 14.33
C VAL A 13 -18.02 -18.21 15.07
N LEU A 14 -17.05 -19.12 15.05
CA LEU A 14 -15.66 -18.80 15.44
C LEU A 14 -14.64 -19.32 14.41
N SER A 15 -15.00 -19.34 13.14
CA SER A 15 -13.99 -19.29 12.06
C SER A 15 -13.53 -17.85 11.90
N SER A 16 -12.74 -17.37 12.87
CA SER A 16 -11.82 -16.27 12.61
C SER A 16 -10.73 -16.84 11.72
N CYS A 17 -10.80 -16.57 10.41
CA CYS A 17 -9.73 -16.88 9.49
C CYS A 17 -8.55 -15.96 9.84
N MET A 18 -7.60 -16.46 10.63
CA MET A 18 -6.34 -15.77 10.88
C MET A 18 -5.47 -15.87 9.62
N GLY A 19 -5.34 -14.74 8.91
CA GLY A 19 -4.19 -14.31 8.13
C GLY A 19 -3.59 -15.30 7.12
N THR A 20 -4.17 -15.36 5.92
CA THR A 20 -3.52 -15.93 4.72
C THR A 20 -3.00 -14.85 3.76
N ASP A 21 -3.21 -13.56 4.06
CA ASP A 21 -3.01 -12.45 3.11
C ASP A 21 -1.55 -12.25 2.66
N ASP A 22 -0.58 -12.49 3.54
CA ASP A 22 0.82 -12.18 3.24
C ASP A 22 1.39 -13.06 2.11
N MET A 23 0.97 -14.31 2.03
CA MET A 23 1.49 -15.26 1.02
C MET A 23 0.82 -15.06 -0.35
N GLU A 24 -0.43 -14.63 -0.40
CA GLU A 24 -1.10 -14.24 -1.66
C GLU A 24 -0.45 -12.98 -2.27
N MET A 25 -0.07 -12.00 -1.44
CA MET A 25 0.54 -10.77 -1.92
C MET A 25 1.91 -10.96 -2.59
N VAL A 26 2.69 -11.97 -2.20
CA VAL A 26 4.03 -12.23 -2.77
C VAL A 26 3.95 -12.61 -4.25
N ASN A 27 2.91 -13.34 -4.67
CA ASN A 27 2.77 -13.82 -6.06
C ASN A 27 1.86 -12.94 -6.93
N ALA A 28 1.21 -11.93 -6.36
CA ALA A 28 0.31 -11.05 -7.10
C ALA A 28 1.01 -10.22 -8.19
N GLU A 29 0.30 -9.89 -9.28
CA GLU A 29 0.82 -9.01 -10.33
C GLU A 29 0.92 -7.55 -9.84
N PHE A 30 1.89 -6.79 -10.35
CA PHE A 30 2.02 -5.37 -10.03
C PHE A 30 0.73 -4.61 -10.41
N PRO A 31 0.22 -3.67 -9.60
CA PRO A 31 0.87 -3.10 -8.41
C PRO A 31 0.70 -3.90 -7.12
N LEU A 32 -0.11 -4.96 -7.10
CA LEU A 32 -0.48 -5.66 -5.87
C LEU A 32 0.75 -6.19 -5.09
N GLY A 33 0.64 -6.09 -3.77
CA GLY A 33 1.64 -6.55 -2.81
C GLY A 33 2.44 -5.43 -2.16
N ILE A 34 3.53 -5.81 -1.50
CA ILE A 34 4.39 -4.91 -0.72
C ILE A 34 5.64 -4.57 -1.54
N TRP A 35 5.89 -3.29 -1.72
CA TRP A 35 6.95 -2.77 -2.58
C TRP A 35 7.80 -1.76 -1.81
N LYS A 36 9.08 -2.08 -1.63
CA LYS A 36 10.07 -1.17 -1.05
C LYS A 36 10.63 -0.27 -2.16
N GLN A 37 10.74 1.02 -1.89
CA GLN A 37 11.46 1.94 -2.78
C GLN A 37 12.97 1.74 -2.64
N SER A 38 13.66 1.41 -3.74
CA SER A 38 15.07 0.99 -3.72
C SER A 38 16.03 1.99 -4.36
N SER A 39 15.58 2.85 -5.27
CA SER A 39 16.42 3.91 -5.84
C SER A 39 15.62 5.08 -6.40
N TRP A 40 16.22 6.27 -6.45
CA TRP A 40 15.71 7.45 -7.13
C TRP A 40 16.75 7.94 -8.14
N LYS A 41 16.34 8.15 -9.40
CA LYS A 41 17.19 8.54 -10.53
C LYS A 41 16.47 9.61 -11.37
N GLY A 42 16.43 10.83 -10.86
CA GLY A 42 15.79 11.95 -11.54
C GLY A 42 14.26 11.81 -11.55
N GLU A 43 13.68 11.54 -12.72
CA GLU A 43 12.22 11.32 -12.87
C GLU A 43 11.83 9.84 -12.72
N THR A 44 12.78 8.94 -12.55
CA THR A 44 12.50 7.50 -12.40
C THR A 44 12.92 6.99 -11.04
N PHE A 45 12.19 5.99 -10.55
CA PHE A 45 12.53 5.29 -9.33
C PHE A 45 12.17 3.81 -9.45
N ASP A 46 12.86 3.00 -8.66
CA ASP A 46 12.68 1.56 -8.68
C ASP A 46 11.99 1.10 -7.38
N LEU A 47 11.06 0.16 -7.56
CA LEU A 47 10.36 -0.56 -6.50
C LEU A 47 10.82 -2.03 -6.52
N GLU A 48 11.01 -2.59 -5.33
CA GLU A 48 11.37 -3.99 -5.13
C GLU A 48 10.30 -4.67 -4.28
N LYS A 49 9.76 -5.78 -4.80
CA LYS A 49 8.76 -6.57 -4.11
C LYS A 49 9.39 -7.22 -2.87
N THR A 50 8.67 -7.18 -1.76
CA THR A 50 9.13 -7.73 -0.48
C THR A 50 7.97 -8.39 0.25
N VAL A 51 8.28 -9.20 1.26
CA VAL A 51 7.28 -9.78 2.18
C VAL A 51 6.91 -8.81 3.30
N LYS A 52 7.76 -7.81 3.55
CA LYS A 52 7.54 -6.75 4.56
C LYS A 52 8.43 -5.54 4.30
N LEU A 53 7.95 -4.37 4.69
CA LEU A 53 8.77 -3.16 4.77
C LEU A 53 9.62 -3.20 6.03
N SER A 54 10.93 -2.98 5.91
CA SER A 54 11.80 -2.82 7.07
C SER A 54 11.45 -1.55 7.83
N GLU A 55 11.83 -1.49 9.11
CA GLU A 55 11.70 -0.27 9.90
C GLU A 55 12.38 0.91 9.19
N ASN A 56 11.74 2.09 9.24
CA ASN A 56 12.26 3.33 8.64
C ASN A 56 12.63 3.22 7.14
N SER A 57 11.89 2.41 6.38
CA SER A 57 12.04 2.30 4.92
C SER A 57 10.85 2.87 4.19
N PHE A 58 11.07 3.40 3.00
CA PHE A 58 10.02 3.88 2.11
C PHE A 58 9.40 2.72 1.33
N GLY A 59 8.09 2.78 1.12
CA GLY A 59 7.41 1.77 0.32
C GLY A 59 5.90 1.88 0.31
N TYR A 60 5.28 0.90 -0.32
CA TYR A 60 3.86 0.89 -0.64
C TYR A 60 3.29 -0.51 -0.42
N ILE A 61 2.06 -0.58 0.05
CA ILE A 61 1.27 -1.81 0.18
C ILE A 61 0.00 -1.62 -0.64
N PHE A 62 -0.01 -2.15 -1.85
CA PHE A 62 -1.17 -2.09 -2.75
C PHE A 62 -2.05 -3.31 -2.53
N LYS A 63 -3.30 -3.10 -2.12
CA LYS A 63 -4.28 -4.16 -1.89
C LYS A 63 -5.27 -4.28 -3.04
N ALA A 64 -5.81 -5.48 -3.22
CA ALA A 64 -6.71 -5.80 -4.34
C ALA A 64 -8.05 -5.04 -4.32
N ASP A 65 -8.44 -4.50 -3.16
CA ASP A 65 -9.64 -3.68 -2.99
C ASP A 65 -9.45 -2.20 -3.41
N GLY A 66 -8.27 -1.85 -3.94
CA GLY A 66 -7.92 -0.48 -4.32
C GLY A 66 -7.41 0.37 -3.16
N SER A 67 -7.30 -0.18 -1.95
CA SER A 67 -6.66 0.52 -0.83
C SER A 67 -5.14 0.48 -0.91
N LEU A 68 -4.51 1.52 -0.37
CA LEU A 68 -3.06 1.69 -0.30
C LEU A 68 -2.65 1.99 1.14
N ILE A 69 -1.49 1.46 1.53
CA ILE A 69 -0.70 2.02 2.62
C ILE A 69 0.60 2.54 2.02
N GLN A 70 0.88 3.83 2.18
CA GLN A 70 2.14 4.43 1.82
C GLN A 70 3.00 4.64 3.08
N ARG A 71 4.19 4.04 3.12
CA ARG A 71 5.19 4.33 4.14
C ARG A 71 6.10 5.46 3.65
N SER A 72 5.97 6.62 4.28
CA SER A 72 6.74 7.82 3.92
C SER A 72 7.19 8.60 5.17
N ASN A 73 7.81 9.77 4.98
CA ASN A 73 8.34 10.55 6.10
C ASN A 73 7.24 10.81 7.16
N ALA A 74 7.59 10.64 8.43
CA ALA A 74 6.70 10.93 9.55
C ALA A 74 6.56 12.44 9.84
N GLY A 75 7.36 13.29 9.19
CA GLY A 75 7.33 14.73 9.37
C GLY A 75 8.05 15.48 8.23
N TRP A 76 8.03 16.81 8.29
CA TRP A 76 8.62 17.71 7.30
C TRP A 76 10.12 17.50 7.09
N CYS A 77 10.84 17.15 8.16
CA CYS A 77 12.29 17.06 8.14
C CYS A 77 12.74 15.61 7.89
N GLY A 78 13.28 15.35 6.70
CA GLY A 78 13.88 14.06 6.31
C GLY A 78 15.35 13.89 6.73
N THR A 79 15.81 14.59 7.77
CA THR A 79 17.20 14.47 8.25
C THR A 79 17.41 13.16 9.01
N PRO A 80 18.51 12.43 8.77
CA PRO A 80 18.81 11.21 9.52
C PRO A 80 18.81 11.42 11.05
N PRO A 81 18.31 10.43 11.82
CA PRO A 81 17.63 9.22 11.34
C PRO A 81 16.25 9.54 10.74
N VAL A 82 15.99 9.01 9.55
CA VAL A 82 14.67 9.15 8.91
C VAL A 82 13.67 8.33 9.72
N VAL A 83 12.60 8.97 10.16
CA VAL A 83 11.46 8.31 10.79
C VAL A 83 10.34 8.24 9.76
N THR A 84 9.79 7.04 9.55
CA THR A 84 8.68 6.83 8.62
C THR A 84 7.39 6.51 9.35
N ALA A 85 6.26 6.88 8.76
CA ALA A 85 4.93 6.50 9.20
C ALA A 85 4.12 5.91 8.03
N ASP A 86 3.11 5.13 8.38
CA ASP A 86 2.17 4.54 7.43
C ASP A 86 0.98 5.47 7.26
N TYR A 87 0.68 5.82 6.00
CA TYR A 87 -0.40 6.69 5.61
C TYR A 87 -1.40 5.93 4.76
N SER A 88 -2.68 6.17 5.03
CA SER A 88 -3.76 5.53 4.28
C SER A 88 -3.92 6.19 2.91
N GLY A 89 -4.41 5.43 1.95
CA GLY A 89 -4.63 5.93 0.61
C GLY A 89 -5.44 4.98 -0.26
N LYS A 90 -5.53 5.35 -1.53
CA LYS A 90 -6.17 4.59 -2.60
C LYS A 90 -5.31 4.62 -3.85
N TRP A 91 -5.53 3.64 -4.71
CA TRP A 91 -4.86 3.58 -6.00
C TRP A 91 -5.80 3.09 -7.09
N THR A 92 -5.52 3.48 -8.32
CA THR A 92 -6.18 2.97 -9.52
C THR A 92 -5.17 2.77 -10.64
N LEU A 93 -5.34 1.70 -11.42
CA LEU A 93 -4.49 1.42 -12.59
C LEU A 93 -5.32 1.50 -13.87
N ALA A 94 -4.86 2.31 -14.82
CA ALA A 94 -5.42 2.43 -16.16
C ALA A 94 -4.30 2.24 -17.20
N GLY A 95 -4.18 1.02 -17.74
CA GLY A 95 -3.08 0.67 -18.63
C GLY A 95 -1.73 0.68 -17.90
N ASP A 96 -0.81 1.54 -18.34
CA ASP A 96 0.49 1.75 -17.69
C ASP A 96 0.51 2.96 -16.73
N ILE A 97 -0.64 3.59 -16.49
CA ILE A 97 -0.77 4.74 -15.59
C ILE A 97 -1.34 4.31 -14.24
N LEU A 98 -0.54 4.51 -13.19
CA LEU A 98 -0.92 4.29 -11.81
C LEU A 98 -1.19 5.64 -11.13
N SER A 99 -2.42 5.84 -10.69
CA SER A 99 -2.83 7.02 -9.92
C SER A 99 -2.94 6.64 -8.44
N ILE A 100 -2.38 7.49 -7.58
CA ILE A 100 -2.34 7.29 -6.14
C ILE A 100 -2.86 8.54 -5.45
N GLU A 101 -3.75 8.34 -4.48
CA GLU A 101 -4.17 9.35 -3.52
C GLU A 101 -3.77 8.82 -2.14
N SER A 102 -2.98 9.56 -1.38
CA SER A 102 -2.62 9.13 -0.03
C SER A 102 -2.45 10.30 0.91
N GLU A 103 -2.63 10.05 2.19
CA GLU A 103 -2.21 10.99 3.23
C GLU A 103 -0.67 11.05 3.28
N PHE A 104 -0.16 12.11 3.89
CA PHE A 104 1.22 12.27 4.33
C PHE A 104 1.25 13.16 5.60
N TRP A 105 2.43 13.36 6.19
CA TRP A 105 2.56 14.09 7.47
C TRP A 105 1.98 15.52 7.44
N GLY A 106 1.81 16.11 6.25
CA GLY A 106 1.34 17.48 6.06
C GLY A 106 -0.04 17.62 5.43
N GLY A 107 -0.71 16.53 5.05
CA GLY A 107 -2.00 16.59 4.37
C GLY A 107 -2.25 15.42 3.41
N THR A 108 -2.77 15.71 2.22
CA THR A 108 -3.05 14.72 1.17
C THR A 108 -2.16 14.97 -0.05
N GLN A 109 -1.70 13.89 -0.69
CA GLN A 109 -0.96 13.93 -1.93
C GLN A 109 -1.65 13.12 -3.01
N LEU A 110 -1.62 13.65 -4.23
CA LEU A 110 -2.09 12.99 -5.44
C LEU A 110 -0.87 12.76 -6.33
N LEU A 111 -0.60 11.51 -6.70
CA LEU A 111 0.54 11.13 -7.55
C LEU A 111 0.05 10.44 -8.81
N THR A 112 0.67 10.78 -9.93
CA THR A 112 0.49 10.07 -11.21
C THR A 112 1.81 9.49 -11.66
N TRP A 113 1.84 8.18 -11.89
CA TRP A 113 3.03 7.45 -12.28
C TRP A 113 2.80 6.67 -13.57
N LYS A 114 3.86 6.52 -14.36
CA LYS A 114 3.89 5.64 -15.52
C LYS A 114 4.77 4.43 -15.23
N ILE A 115 4.23 3.24 -15.42
CA ILE A 115 4.93 1.97 -15.29
C ILE A 115 5.79 1.78 -16.54
N LEU A 116 7.11 1.81 -16.40
CA LEU A 116 8.03 1.60 -17.52
C LEU A 116 8.31 0.11 -17.76
N ARG A 117 8.48 -0.64 -16.67
CA ARG A 117 8.82 -2.06 -16.72
C ARG A 117 8.48 -2.75 -15.40
N VAL A 118 7.95 -3.96 -15.48
CA VAL A 118 7.82 -4.88 -14.35
C VAL A 118 8.51 -6.18 -14.72
N SER A 119 9.48 -6.63 -13.92
CA SER A 119 10.14 -7.92 -14.12
C SER A 119 10.82 -8.40 -12.85
N ASN A 120 10.70 -9.69 -12.53
CA ASN A 120 11.43 -10.36 -11.44
C ASN A 120 11.30 -9.65 -10.08
N GLY A 121 10.08 -9.28 -9.69
CA GLY A 121 9.84 -8.56 -8.44
C GLY A 121 10.43 -7.15 -8.40
N LYS A 122 10.76 -6.56 -9.55
CA LYS A 122 11.15 -5.15 -9.66
C LYS A 122 10.18 -4.41 -10.57
N ALA A 123 9.80 -3.21 -10.19
CA ALA A 123 9.06 -2.29 -11.04
C ALA A 123 9.84 -0.99 -11.19
N SER A 124 10.04 -0.54 -12.43
CA SER A 124 10.65 0.75 -12.72
C SER A 124 9.56 1.72 -13.12
N ILE A 125 9.50 2.84 -12.42
CA ILE A 125 8.41 3.80 -12.47
C ILE A 125 8.96 5.14 -12.93
N LYS A 126 8.22 5.81 -13.81
CA LYS A 126 8.44 7.23 -14.14
C LYS A 126 7.40 8.06 -13.40
N PHE A 127 7.87 9.06 -12.67
CA PHE A 127 7.03 10.08 -12.08
C PHE A 127 6.49 11.00 -13.19
N ILE A 128 5.17 11.19 -13.23
CA ILE A 128 4.51 12.04 -14.24
C ILE A 128 4.09 13.36 -13.61
N ASP A 129 3.40 13.31 -12.47
CA ASP A 129 2.85 14.50 -11.82
C ASP A 129 2.62 14.28 -10.32
N SER A 130 2.57 15.37 -9.56
CA SER A 130 2.11 15.38 -8.18
C SER A 130 1.45 16.67 -7.76
N GLU A 131 0.43 16.53 -6.92
CA GLU A 131 -0.21 17.61 -6.18
C GLU A 131 -0.13 17.34 -4.68
N PHE A 132 0.20 18.36 -3.88
CA PHE A 132 0.23 18.29 -2.43
C PHE A 132 -0.75 19.31 -1.85
N ILE A 133 -1.74 18.81 -1.13
CA ILE A 133 -2.78 19.58 -0.46
C ILE A 133 -2.47 19.53 1.03
N TYR A 134 -1.99 20.65 1.58
CA TYR A 134 -1.64 20.73 2.99
C TYR A 134 -2.87 20.97 3.86
N ASN A 135 -2.90 20.33 5.03
CA ASN A 135 -3.89 20.66 6.05
C ASN A 135 -3.52 22.04 6.63
N GLU A 136 -4.45 23.00 6.56
CA GLU A 136 -4.32 24.34 7.16
C GLU A 136 -4.31 24.30 8.70
#